data_AF-A0A5C5ZV51-F1
#
_entry.id   AF-A0A5C5ZV51-F1
#
_cell.length_a   1.000
_cell.length_b   1.000
_cell.length_c   1.000
_cell.angle_alpha   90.00
_cell.angle_beta   90.00
_cell.angle_gamma   90.00
#
_symmetry.space_group_name_H-M   'P 1'
#
loop_
_entity.id
_entity.type
_entity.pdbx_description
1 polymer ?
#
loop_
_entity_poly.entity_id
_entity_poly.type
_entity_poly.pdbx_seq_one_letter_code
_entity_poly.pdbx_strand_id
1 'polypeptide(L)' 'MNEDTKQIHSVRAQTLSQLVAIRAEQKPTYWVDGQRVHWEQYADALQRTVDWCDRKLSEYEPFEIKSQGTS' A
#
# COMPACT_ATOMS: atom_id res chain seq x y z
N MET A 1 6.75 14.86 10.51
CA MET A 1 6.25 13.56 10.03
C MET A 1 5.87 12.71 11.24
N ASN A 2 4.58 12.39 11.39
CA ASN A 2 4.07 11.62 12.54
C ASN A 2 4.56 10.16 12.47
N GLU A 3 4.64 9.48 13.61
CA GLU A 3 5.07 8.08 13.71
C GLU A 3 4.14 7.15 12.91
N ASP A 4 2.83 7.39 12.97
CA ASP A 4 1.84 6.66 12.15
C ASP A 4 2.15 6.79 10.65
N THR A 5 2.46 8.00 10.17
CA THR A 5 2.80 8.25 8.76
C THR A 5 4.07 7.49 8.37
N LYS A 6 5.09 7.45 9.25
CA LYS A 6 6.32 6.68 9.00
C LYS A 6 6.04 5.18 8.92
N GLN A 7 5.19 4.66 9.80
CA GLN A 7 4.79 3.25 9.78
C GLN A 7 4.06 2.92 8.49
N ILE A 8 3.11 3.75 8.05
CA ILE A 8 2.38 3.54 6.79
C ILE A 8 3.32 3.57 5.59
N HIS A 9 4.29 4.50 5.54
CA HIS A 9 5.34 4.48 4.51
C HIS A 9 6.17 3.20 4.51
N SER A 10 6.55 2.72 5.70
CA SER A 10 7.33 1.48 5.84
C SER A 10 6.55 0.27 5.33
N VAL A 11 5.28 0.13 5.71
CA VAL A 11 4.39 -0.93 5.23
C VAL A 11 4.28 -0.86 3.70
N ARG A 12 3.99 0.34 3.15
CA ARG A 12 3.88 0.55 1.70
C ARG A 12 5.14 0.11 0.94
N ALA A 13 6.33 0.50 1.43
CA ALA A 13 7.60 0.15 0.80
C ALA A 13 7.84 -1.37 0.82
N GLN A 14 7.54 -2.03 1.95
CA GLN A 14 7.66 -3.48 2.08
C GLN A 14 6.69 -4.20 1.14
N THR A 15 5.43 -3.77 1.08
CA THR A 15 4.41 -4.35 0.20
C THR A 15 4.77 -4.20 -1.28
N LEU A 16 5.25 -3.02 -1.70
CA LEU A 16 5.73 -2.81 -3.07
C LEU A 16 6.90 -3.72 -3.42
N SER A 17 7.85 -3.89 -2.49
CA SER A 17 8.99 -4.77 -2.69
C SER A 17 8.56 -6.23 -2.88
N GLN A 18 7.57 -6.69 -2.09
CA GLN A 18 6.99 -8.02 -2.25
C GLN A 18 6.26 -8.15 -3.59
N LEU A 19 5.48 -7.14 -4.00
CA LEU A 19 4.75 -7.15 -5.26
C LEU A 19 5.70 -7.24 -6.47
N VAL A 20 6.81 -6.51 -6.44
CA VAL A 20 7.86 -6.61 -7.46
C VAL A 20 8.47 -8.00 -7.48
N ALA A 21 8.81 -8.57 -6.33
CA ALA A 21 9.42 -9.89 -6.24
C ALA A 21 8.51 -10.99 -6.82
N ILE A 22 7.22 -10.99 -6.47
CA ILE A 22 6.30 -12.02 -6.99
C ILE A 22 5.98 -11.86 -8.47
N ARG A 23 6.01 -10.63 -8.99
CA ARG A 23 5.82 -10.37 -10.43
C ARG A 23 7.05 -10.72 -11.26
N ALA A 24 8.24 -10.63 -10.67
CA ALA A 24 9.50 -11.01 -11.31
C ALA A 24 9.64 -12.54 -11.47
N GLU A 25 9.14 -13.32 -10.52
CA GLU A 25 9.17 -14.78 -10.57
C GLU A 25 7.77 -15.36 -10.33
N GLN A 26 6.92 -15.29 -11.35
CA GLN A 26 5.52 -15.72 -11.29
C GLN A 26 5.41 -17.23 -11.05
N LYS A 27 5.04 -17.62 -9.83
CA LYS A 27 4.72 -19.01 -9.47
C LYS A 27 3.22 -19.17 -9.41
N PRO A 28 2.64 -20.29 -9.86
CA PRO A 28 1.18 -20.47 -9.86
C PRO A 28 0.57 -20.37 -8.45
N THR A 29 1.34 -20.70 -7.41
CA THR A 29 0.92 -20.61 -6.02
C THR A 29 2.09 -20.25 -5.09
N TYR A 30 1.81 -19.47 -4.05
CA TYR A 30 2.74 -19.12 -2.98
C TYR A 30 2.30 -19.74 -1.64
N TRP A 31 3.26 -19.88 -0.72
CA TRP A 31 2.99 -20.20 0.67
C TRP A 31 3.09 -18.94 1.51
N VAL A 32 2.00 -18.55 2.15
CA VAL A 32 1.90 -17.38 3.04
C VAL A 32 1.33 -17.88 4.35
N ASP A 33 2.06 -17.71 5.45
CA ASP A 33 1.65 -18.14 6.80
C ASP A 33 1.15 -19.60 6.87
N GLY A 34 1.79 -20.51 6.12
CA GLY A 34 1.42 -21.92 6.07
C GLY A 34 0.19 -22.24 5.20
N GLN A 35 -0.39 -21.25 4.53
CA GLN A 35 -1.48 -21.42 3.57
C GLN A 35 -0.99 -21.29 2.13
N ARG A 36 -1.56 -22.11 1.24
CA ARG A 36 -1.30 -22.04 -0.19
C ARG A 36 -2.27 -21.03 -0.82
N VAL A 37 -1.73 -20.01 -1.49
CA VAL A 37 -2.50 -18.93 -2.11
C VAL A 37 -2.18 -18.87 -3.60
N HIS A 38 -3.18 -18.64 -4.44
CA HIS A 38 -2.95 -18.41 -5.87
C HIS A 38 -2.22 -17.09 -6.07
N TRP A 39 -1.32 -17.08 -7.05
CA TRP A 39 -0.46 -15.93 -7.32
C TRP A 39 -1.25 -14.64 -7.54
N GLU A 40 -2.33 -14.70 -8.32
CA GLU A 40 -3.19 -13.56 -8.64
C GLU A 40 -3.86 -13.03 -7.38
N GLN A 41 -4.39 -13.93 -6.55
CA GLN A 41 -5.02 -13.55 -5.28
C GLN A 41 -4.04 -12.88 -4.33
N TYR A 42 -2.79 -13.37 -4.30
CA TYR A 42 -1.75 -12.77 -3.47
C TYR A 42 -1.29 -11.41 -4.00
N ALA A 43 -1.11 -11.28 -5.32
CA ALA A 43 -0.78 -10.01 -5.96
C ALA A 43 -1.89 -8.96 -5.77
N ASP A 44 -3.16 -9.35 -5.90
CA ASP A 44 -4.31 -8.50 -5.65
C ASP A 44 -4.38 -8.03 -4.20
N ALA A 45 -4.09 -8.91 -3.24
CA ALA A 45 -4.03 -8.54 -1.83
C ALA A 45 -2.93 -7.50 -1.56
N LEU A 46 -1.72 -7.72 -2.11
CA LEU A 46 -0.62 -6.76 -2.00
C LEU A 46 -0.96 -5.41 -2.65
N GLN A 47 -1.58 -5.42 -3.84
CA GLN A 47 -1.99 -4.18 -4.51
C GLN A 47 -3.03 -3.41 -3.67
N ARG A 48 -4.05 -4.08 -3.12
CA ARG A 48 -5.04 -3.45 -2.24
C ARG A 48 -4.41 -2.84 -0.99
N THR A 49 -3.36 -3.46 -0.44
CA THR A 49 -2.61 -2.90 0.69
C THR A 49 -1.87 -1.62 0.28
N VAL A 50 -1.22 -1.59 -0.90
CA VAL A 50 -0.60 -0.36 -1.43
C VAL A 50 -1.63 0.75 -1.60
N ASP A 51 -2.78 0.44 -2.22
CA ASP A 51 -3.85 1.41 -2.45
C ASP A 51 -4.40 1.98 -1.13
N TRP A 52 -4.53 1.12 -0.10
CA TRP A 52 -4.91 1.56 1.24
C TRP A 52 -3.86 2.48 1.86
N CYS A 53 -2.57 2.17 1.73
CA CYS A 53 -1.48 3.02 2.21
C CYS A 53 -1.49 4.38 1.51
N ASP A 54 -1.65 4.41 0.18
CA ASP A 54 -1.70 5.65 -0.60
C ASP A 54 -2.87 6.53 -0.16
N ARG A 55 -4.07 5.93 0.00
CA ARG A 55 -5.23 6.65 0.52
C ARG A 55 -4.97 7.20 1.91
N LYS A 56 -4.42 6.40 2.82
CA LYS A 56 -4.14 6.83 4.19
C LYS A 56 -3.11 7.96 4.25
N LEU A 57 -2.04 7.89 3.46
CA LEU A 57 -1.04 8.95 3.41
C LEU A 57 -1.64 10.27 2.91
N SER A 58 -2.54 10.22 1.93
CA SER A 58 -3.25 11.43 1.46
C SER A 58 -4.13 12.08 2.54
N GLU A 59 -4.68 11.29 3.48
CA GLU A 59 -5.43 11.82 4.62
C GLU A 59 -4.54 12.59 5.61
N TYR A 60 -3.22 12.32 5.64
CA TYR A 60 -2.25 13.02 6.49
C TYR A 60 -1.61 14.23 5.80
N GLU A 61 -1.83 14.44 4.51
CA GLU A 61 -1.36 15.65 3.83
C GLU A 61 -2.23 16.85 4.25
N PRO A 62 -1.64 17.95 4.78
CA PRO A 62 -2.40 19.14 5.09
C PRO A 62 -2.96 19.73 3.80
N PHE A 63 -4.29 19.76 3.67
CA PHE A 63 -4.93 20.46 2.56
C PHE A 63 -5.12 21.94 2.94
N GLU A 64 -4.63 22.84 2.08
CA GLU A 64 -4.86 24.27 2.21
C GLU A 64 -6.31 24.58 1.79
N ILE A 65 -7.21 24.83 2.76
CA ILE A 65 -8.54 25.36 2.45
C ILE A 65 -8.36 26.83 2.06
N LYS A 66 -8.38 27.12 0.75
CA LYS A 66 -8.47 28.50 0.27
C LYS A 66 -9.89 29.03 0.50
N SER A 67 -10.10 29.68 1.64
CA SER A 67 -11.28 30.50 1.87
C SER A 67 -11.26 31.67 0.89
N GLN A 68 -12.12 31.67 -0.13
CA GLN A 68 -12.35 32.88 -0.91
C GLN A 68 -13.23 33.81 -0.07
N GLY A 69 -12.62 34.87 0.49
CA GLY A 69 -13.37 35.95 1.10
C GLY A 69 -14.12 36.70 0.01
N THR A 70 -15.44 36.57 -0.02
CA THR A 70 -16.28 37.45 -0.84
C THR A 70 -16.36 38.80 -0.13
N SER A 71 -15.73 39.83 -0.69
CA SER A 71 -15.91 41.25 -0.30
C SER A 71 -17.11 41.86 -1.02
#